data_AF-A0A2B4FJG1-F1
#
_entry.id   AF-A0A2B4FJG1-F1
#
_cell.length_a   1.000
_cell.length_b   1.000
_cell.length_c   1.000
_cell.angle_alpha   90.00
_cell.angle_beta   90.00
_cell.angle_gamma   90.00
#
_symmetry.space_group_name_H-M   'P 1'
#
loop_
_entity.id
_entity.type
_entity.pdbx_description
1 polymer ?
#
loop_
_entity_poly.entity_id
_entity_poly.type
_entity_poly.pdbx_seq_one_letter_code
_entity_poly.pdbx_strand_id
1 'polypeptide(L)'
;MQTITTVSNKEELELAIKNKVSTILCTGDIAEKVNRSYKMKTVSKFTLPILAAAIAGIPFTVGMSTTAIIPVATLSGLEIAAIAAIIYLGFTLVKQIISEYDKVSFKRNPKTGKIEIVIERKWRKTKEA
;
A
#
# COMPACT_ATOMS: atom_id res chain seq x y z
N MET A 1 -0.54 -5.02 -25.34
CA MET A 1 0.50 -4.00 -25.10
C MET A 1 0.67 -3.90 -23.58
N GLN A 2 1.78 -4.38 -23.01
CA GLN A 2 2.00 -4.30 -21.56
C GLN A 2 2.31 -2.83 -21.22
N THR A 3 1.37 -2.14 -20.57
CA THR A 3 1.62 -0.79 -20.08
C THR A 3 2.41 -0.90 -18.79
N ILE A 4 3.69 -0.50 -18.84
CA ILE A 4 4.56 -0.37 -17.67
C ILE A 4 4.63 1.11 -17.33
N THR A 5 4.08 1.49 -16.18
CA THR A 5 4.17 2.86 -15.68
C THR A 5 5.12 2.91 -14.50
N THR A 6 6.16 3.74 -14.60
CA THR A 6 7.05 4.02 -13.47
C THR A 6 6.42 5.13 -12.63
N VAL A 7 6.32 4.92 -11.32
CA VAL A 7 5.71 5.87 -10.39
C VAL A 7 6.66 6.16 -9.22
N SER A 8 6.83 7.43 -8.90
CA SER A 8 7.71 7.88 -7.81
C SER A 8 6.93 8.57 -6.68
N ASN A 9 5.68 8.93 -6.91
CA ASN A 9 4.82 9.60 -5.94
C ASN A 9 3.44 8.93 -5.82
N LYS A 10 2.67 9.38 -4.81
CA LYS A 10 1.33 8.86 -4.52
C LYS A 10 0.33 9.15 -5.65
N GLU A 11 0.39 10.33 -6.25
CA GLU A 11 -0.56 10.79 -7.27
C GLU A 11 -0.42 9.97 -8.56
N GLU A 12 0.81 9.73 -9.01
CA GLU A 12 1.13 8.84 -10.12
C GLU A 12 0.68 7.41 -9.85
N LEU A 13 0.88 6.91 -8.62
CA LEU A 13 0.42 5.59 -8.22
C LEU A 13 -1.11 5.50 -8.28
N GLU A 14 -1.81 6.49 -7.75
CA GLU A 14 -3.28 6.57 -7.80
C GLU A 14 -3.80 6.63 -9.24
N LEU A 15 -3.17 7.46 -10.09
CA LEU A 15 -3.51 7.57 -11.51
C LEU A 15 -3.25 6.27 -12.25
N ALA A 16 -2.12 5.60 -12.01
CA ALA A 16 -1.80 4.31 -12.63
C ALA A 16 -2.81 3.22 -12.25
N ILE A 17 -3.22 3.19 -10.98
CA ILE A 17 -4.27 2.28 -10.49
C ILE A 17 -5.62 2.60 -11.12
N LYS A 18 -5.99 3.89 -11.18
CA LYS A 18 -7.25 4.37 -11.79
C LYS A 18 -7.31 4.06 -13.29
N ASN A 19 -6.19 4.21 -13.98
CA ASN A 19 -6.03 3.84 -15.39
C ASN A 19 -5.89 2.33 -15.60
N LYS A 20 -5.95 1.52 -14.53
CA LYS A 20 -5.91 0.05 -14.59
C LYS A 20 -4.69 -0.47 -15.35
N VAL A 21 -3.55 0.19 -15.16
CA VAL A 21 -2.27 -0.16 -15.80
C VAL A 21 -1.91 -1.62 -15.50
N SER A 22 -1.34 -2.31 -16.48
CA SER A 22 -1.04 -3.75 -16.33
C SER A 22 0.10 -3.99 -15.33
N THR A 23 1.16 -3.18 -15.42
CA THR A 23 2.34 -3.30 -14.57
C THR A 23 2.76 -1.93 -14.06
N ILE A 24 2.96 -1.81 -12.75
CA ILE A 24 3.40 -0.56 -12.13
C ILE A 24 4.75 -0.81 -11.46
N LEU A 25 5.74 -0.02 -11.84
CA LEU A 25 7.06 0.01 -11.21
C LEU A 25 7.11 1.19 -10.25
N CYS A 26 7.00 0.95 -8.94
CA CYS A 26 7.17 2.01 -7.96
C CYS A 26 8.65 2.10 -7.56
N THR A 27 9.19 3.31 -7.51
CA THR A 27 10.61 3.56 -7.18
C THR A 27 10.78 4.54 -6.02
N GLY A 28 11.81 4.32 -5.19
CA GLY A 28 12.15 5.21 -4.07
C GLY A 28 11.25 5.01 -2.85
N ASP A 29 10.92 6.09 -2.15
CA ASP A 29 10.17 6.08 -0.89
C ASP A 29 8.78 5.45 -1.01
N ILE A 30 8.13 5.61 -2.17
CA ILE A 30 6.82 5.02 -2.43
C ILE A 30 6.91 3.49 -2.54
N ALA A 31 8.03 2.96 -3.05
CA ALA A 31 8.23 1.54 -3.21
C ALA A 31 8.26 0.80 -1.87
N GLU A 32 8.96 1.40 -0.89
CA GLU A 32 8.99 0.86 0.47
C GLU A 32 7.63 0.95 1.15
N LYS A 33 6.92 2.08 1.00
CA LYS A 33 5.58 2.27 1.57
C LYS A 33 4.61 1.24 1.00
N VAL A 34 4.54 1.09 -0.32
CA VAL A 34 3.70 0.08 -0.98
C VAL A 34 4.04 -1.33 -0.48
N ASN A 35 5.34 -1.69 -0.41
CA ASN A 35 5.75 -3.00 0.10
C ASN A 35 5.30 -3.23 1.56
N ARG A 36 5.41 -2.22 2.42
CA ARG A 36 4.95 -2.30 3.82
C ARG A 36 3.43 -2.39 3.91
N SER A 37 2.72 -1.64 3.08
CA SER A 37 1.26 -1.66 3.00
C SER A 37 0.71 -3.00 2.50
N TYR A 38 1.46 -3.79 1.74
CA TYR A 38 1.09 -5.16 1.40
C TYR A 38 0.92 -6.08 2.63
N LYS A 39 1.49 -5.73 3.80
CA LYS A 39 1.23 -6.46 5.06
C LYS A 39 -0.26 -6.40 5.46
N MET A 40 -1.01 -5.40 4.98
CA MET A 40 -2.46 -5.33 5.13
C MET A 40 -3.19 -6.49 4.44
N LYS A 41 -2.58 -7.18 3.46
CA LYS A 41 -3.16 -8.40 2.87
C LYS A 41 -3.21 -9.57 3.87
N THR A 42 -2.35 -9.56 4.88
CA THR A 42 -2.25 -10.61 5.90
C THR A 42 -3.27 -10.41 7.02
N VAL A 43 -3.81 -9.20 7.20
CA VAL A 43 -4.81 -8.97 8.25
C VAL A 43 -6.15 -9.62 7.90
N SER A 44 -6.85 -10.09 8.93
CA SER A 44 -8.16 -10.71 8.76
C SER A 44 -9.18 -9.71 8.21
N LYS A 45 -10.14 -10.22 7.43
CA LYS A 45 -11.28 -9.45 6.90
C LYS A 45 -12.07 -8.72 8.00
N PHE A 46 -12.06 -9.24 9.22
CA PHE A 46 -12.71 -8.63 10.39
C PHE A 46 -11.87 -7.50 11.01
N THR A 47 -10.55 -7.57 10.89
CA THR A 47 -9.61 -6.55 11.39
C THR A 47 -9.57 -5.33 10.49
N LEU A 48 -9.81 -5.47 9.19
CA LEU A 48 -9.85 -4.36 8.23
C LEU A 48 -10.81 -3.21 8.59
N PRO A 49 -12.10 -3.44 8.91
CA PRO A 49 -13.00 -2.36 9.30
C PRO A 49 -12.59 -1.73 10.64
N ILE A 50 -12.06 -2.52 11.58
CA ILE A 50 -11.56 -2.02 12.86
C ILE A 50 -10.34 -1.11 12.63
N LEU A 51 -9.42 -1.54 11.75
CA LEU A 51 -8.25 -0.75 11.36
C LEU A 51 -8.67 0.56 10.68
N ALA A 52 -9.64 0.52 9.76
CA ALA A 52 -10.16 1.71 9.11
C ALA A 52 -10.79 2.69 10.12
N ALA A 53 -11.60 2.19 11.04
CA ALA A 53 -12.22 3.00 12.10
C ALA A 53 -11.17 3.58 13.04
N ALA A 54 -10.18 2.78 13.44
CA ALA A 54 -9.10 3.20 14.31
C ALA A 54 -8.26 4.31 13.64
N ILE A 55 -7.94 4.18 12.35
CA ILE A 55 -7.24 5.20 11.57
C ILE A 55 -8.10 6.47 11.44
N ALA A 56 -9.40 6.35 11.18
CA ALA A 56 -10.30 7.50 11.05
C ALA A 56 -10.50 8.25 12.38
N GLY A 57 -10.39 7.55 13.51
CA GLY A 57 -10.43 8.14 14.84
C GLY A 57 -9.13 8.82 15.28
N ILE A 58 -8.04 8.73 14.49
CA ILE A 58 -6.79 9.42 14.82
C ILE A 58 -6.96 10.92 14.52
N PRO A 59 -6.68 11.81 15.48
CA PRO A 59 -6.62 13.24 15.21
C PRO A 59 -5.37 13.53 14.35
N PHE A 60 -5.56 13.76 13.05
CA PHE A 60 -4.49 14.16 12.13
C PHE A 60 -4.12 15.63 12.31
N THR A 61 -3.47 15.94 13.42
CA THR A 61 -2.87 17.26 13.66
C THR A 61 -1.41 17.29 13.19
N VAL A 62 -0.96 18.46 12.73
CA VAL A 62 0.47 18.71 12.46
C VAL A 62 1.23 18.51 13.76
N GLY A 63 2.03 17.45 13.85
CA GLY A 63 2.71 17.02 15.08
C GLY A 63 2.39 15.60 15.53
N MET A 64 1.70 14.80 14.70
CA MET A 64 1.38 13.41 15.02
C MET A 64 2.65 12.60 15.34
N SER A 65 2.84 12.32 16.61
CA SER A 65 3.84 11.39 17.12
C SER A 65 3.44 9.95 16.82
N THR A 66 4.42 9.07 16.73
CA THR A 66 4.22 7.61 16.54
C THR A 66 3.35 6.99 17.64
N THR A 67 3.21 7.65 18.79
CA THR A 67 2.34 7.26 19.92
C THR A 67 0.86 7.17 19.54
N ALA A 68 0.38 8.02 18.63
CA ALA A 68 -1.01 7.97 18.15
C ALA A 68 -1.32 6.70 17.33
N ILE A 69 -0.29 6.06 16.79
CA ILE A 69 -0.40 4.87 15.93
C ILE A 69 -0.25 3.58 16.74
N ILE A 70 0.30 3.64 17.96
CA ILE A 70 0.51 2.46 18.83
C ILE A 70 -0.79 1.66 19.05
N PRO A 71 -1.94 2.27 19.39
CA PRO A 71 -3.18 1.50 19.60
C PRO A 71 -3.60 0.76 18.34
N VAL A 72 -3.41 1.40 17.18
CA VAL A 72 -3.74 0.82 15.87
C VAL A 72 -2.81 -0.35 15.55
N ALA A 73 -1.51 -0.24 15.86
CA ALA A 73 -0.53 -1.31 15.72
C ALA A 73 -0.87 -2.51 16.60
N THR A 74 -1.19 -2.27 17.87
CA THR A 74 -1.57 -3.33 18.81
C THR A 74 -2.85 -4.04 18.40
N LEU A 75 -3.87 -3.30 17.94
CA LEU A 75 -5.15 -3.87 17.52
C LEU A 75 -5.07 -4.65 16.20
N SER A 76 -4.26 -4.17 15.25
CA SER A 76 -4.18 -4.76 13.91
C SER A 76 -3.10 -5.83 13.78
N GLY A 77 -2.15 -5.90 14.71
CA GLY A 77 -0.95 -6.72 14.60
C GLY A 77 0.01 -6.25 13.50
N LEU A 78 -0.20 -5.06 12.95
CA LEU A 78 0.68 -4.46 11.94
C LEU A 78 1.77 -3.63 12.60
N GLU A 79 2.96 -3.64 12.00
CA GLU A 79 4.02 -2.73 12.38
C GLU A 79 3.59 -1.27 12.19
N ILE A 80 4.05 -0.40 13.10
CA ILE A 80 3.81 1.06 13.04
C ILE A 80 4.24 1.61 11.66
N ALA A 81 5.36 1.11 11.13
CA ALA A 81 5.87 1.40 9.80
C ALA A 81 4.89 1.07 8.66
N ALA A 82 4.12 -0.01 8.78
CA ALA A 82 3.11 -0.40 7.80
C ALA A 82 1.85 0.45 7.93
N ILE A 83 1.43 0.79 9.16
CA ILE A 83 0.28 1.67 9.38
C ILE A 83 0.57 3.09 8.89
N ALA A 84 1.76 3.62 9.18
CA ALA A 84 2.21 4.91 8.64
C ALA A 84 2.18 4.92 7.10
N ALA A 85 2.61 3.83 6.46
CA ALA A 85 2.52 3.68 5.01
C ALA A 85 1.08 3.63 4.50
N ILE A 86 0.18 2.92 5.20
CA ILE A 86 -1.25 2.85 4.87
C ILE A 86 -1.93 4.22 5.03
N ILE A 87 -1.59 4.97 6.07
CA ILE A 87 -2.09 6.33 6.31
C ILE A 87 -1.60 7.25 5.18
N TYR A 88 -0.32 7.21 4.85
CA TYR A 88 0.28 8.03 3.79
C TYR A 88 -0.35 7.76 2.42
N LEU A 89 -0.42 6.48 2.03
CA LEU A 89 -1.03 6.06 0.78
C LEU A 89 -2.54 6.25 0.79
N GLY A 90 -3.19 6.13 1.94
CA GLY A 90 -4.64 6.08 2.08
C GLY A 90 -5.15 4.64 2.09
N PHE A 91 -6.02 4.33 3.06
CA PHE A 91 -6.57 2.99 3.26
C PHE A 91 -7.26 2.44 2.00
N THR A 92 -8.04 3.28 1.31
CA THR A 92 -8.76 2.90 0.08
C THR A 92 -7.80 2.49 -1.04
N LEU A 93 -6.74 3.28 -1.27
CA LEU A 93 -5.76 2.98 -2.31
C LEU A 93 -5.02 1.68 -2.00
N VAL A 94 -4.57 1.49 -0.75
CA VAL A 94 -3.92 0.23 -0.35
C VAL A 94 -4.85 -0.95 -0.54
N LYS A 95 -6.12 -0.84 -0.12
CA LYS A 95 -7.12 -1.90 -0.30
C LYS A 95 -7.31 -2.26 -1.78
N GLN A 96 -7.32 -1.26 -2.66
CA GLN A 96 -7.42 -1.49 -4.10
C GLN A 96 -6.16 -2.17 -4.64
N ILE A 97 -4.97 -1.73 -4.24
CA ILE A 97 -3.69 -2.35 -4.63
C ILE A 97 -3.66 -3.82 -4.23
N ILE A 98 -3.89 -4.15 -2.96
CA ILE A 98 -3.81 -5.56 -2.49
C ILE A 98 -4.88 -6.46 -3.11
N SER A 99 -6.02 -5.87 -3.50
CA SER A 99 -7.14 -6.58 -4.13
C SER A 99 -6.88 -6.83 -5.61
N GLU A 100 -6.52 -5.79 -6.37
CA GLU A 100 -6.40 -5.82 -7.82
C GLU A 100 -4.97 -6.08 -8.33
N TYR A 101 -3.94 -5.93 -7.51
CA TYR A 101 -2.54 -6.11 -7.91
C TYR A 101 -1.83 -7.13 -7.02
N ASP A 102 -1.03 -8.00 -7.63
CA ASP A 102 -0.09 -8.86 -6.93
C ASP A 102 1.32 -8.27 -6.97
N LYS A 103 2.05 -8.48 -5.87
CA LYS A 103 3.45 -8.10 -5.77
C LYS A 103 4.28 -9.12 -6.54
N VAL A 104 4.88 -8.69 -7.65
CA VAL A 104 5.71 -9.55 -8.50
C VAL A 104 7.16 -9.55 -8.04
N SER A 105 7.70 -8.38 -7.74
CA SER A 105 9.11 -8.25 -7.36
C SER A 105 9.31 -7.10 -6.38
N PHE A 106 10.19 -7.29 -5.41
CA PHE A 106 10.70 -6.23 -4.56
C PHE A 106 12.22 -6.32 -4.57
N LYS A 107 12.89 -5.27 -5.04
CA LYS A 107 14.35 -5.17 -5.09
C LYS A 107 14.78 -4.00 -4.22
N ARG A 108 15.73 -4.27 -3.34
CA ARG A 108 16.48 -3.24 -2.62
C ARG A 108 17.92 -3.36 -3.09
N ASN A 109 18.42 -2.34 -3.77
CA ASN A 109 19.81 -2.32 -4.20
C ASN A 109 20.72 -2.00 -2.99
N PRO A 110 21.55 -2.94 -2.53
CA PRO A 110 22.36 -2.75 -1.33
C PRO A 110 23.49 -1.74 -1.53
N LYS A 111 23.86 -1.40 -2.77
CA LYS A 111 24.96 -0.46 -3.09
C LYS A 111 24.49 0.98 -3.24
N THR A 112 23.26 1.20 -3.69
CA THR A 112 22.72 2.55 -3.98
C THR A 112 21.56 2.95 -3.07
N GLY A 113 21.07 2.03 -2.24
CA GLY A 113 19.87 2.25 -1.42
C GLY A 113 18.57 2.36 -2.23
N LYS A 114 18.62 2.23 -3.57
CA LYS A 114 17.44 2.32 -4.44
C LYS A 114 16.48 1.16 -4.16
N ILE A 115 15.22 1.51 -3.88
CA ILE A 115 14.14 0.55 -3.62
C ILE A 115 13.20 0.58 -4.82
N GLU A 116 12.88 -0.60 -5.34
CA GLU A 116 12.01 -0.79 -6.49
C GLU A 116 11.02 -1.91 -6.17
N ILE A 117 9.74 -1.66 -6.42
CA ILE A 117 8.69 -2.68 -6.32
C ILE A 117 7.92 -2.72 -7.64
N VAL A 118 7.75 -3.93 -8.15
CA VAL A 118 6.91 -4.20 -9.33
C VAL A 118 5.64 -4.85 -8.83
N ILE A 119 4.52 -4.22 -9.11
CA ILE A 119 3.20 -4.76 -8.88
C ILE A 119 2.54 -4.97 -10.24
N GLU A 120 1.90 -6.12 -10.41
CA GLU A 120 1.19 -6.48 -11.62
C GLU A 120 -0.28 -6.65 -11.31
N ARG A 121 -1.13 -6.17 -12.20
CA ARG A 121 -2.56 -6.28 -12.05
C ARG A 121 -2.96 -7.75 -12.14
N LYS A 122 -3.64 -8.24 -11.11
CA LYS A 122 -4.26 -9.56 -11.13
C LYS A 122 -5.23 -9.63 -12.28
N TRP A 123 -5.02 -10.62 -13.15
CA TRP A 123 -6.03 -10.97 -14.13
C TRP A 123 -7.23 -11.55 -13.37
N ARG A 124 -8.24 -10.73 -13.12
CA ARG A 124 -9.53 -11.23 -12.68
C ARG A 124 -10.06 -12.05 -13.86
N LYS A 125 -10.10 -13.38 -13.74
CA LYS A 125 -11.15 -14.14 -14.44
C LYS A 125 -12.45 -13.54 -13.89
N THR A 126 -13.05 -12.62 -14.63
CA THR A 126 -14.47 -12.33 -14.45
C THR A 126 -15.16 -13.67 -14.64
N LYS A 127 -15.52 -14.33 -13.53
CA LYS A 127 -16.55 -15.34 -13.60
C LYS A 127 -17.80 -14.57 -13.98
N GLU A 128 -18.21 -14.76 -15.23
CA GLU A 128 -19.60 -14.62 -15.65
C GLU A 128 -20.48 -15.29 -14.59
N ALA A 129 -21.45 -14.54 -14.09
CA ALA A 129 -22.56 -15.01 -13.29
C ALA A 129 -23.80 -14.28 -13.81
#